data_AF-A0A385BR37-F1
#
_entry.id   AF-A0A385BR37-F1
#
_cell.length_a   1.000
_cell.length_b   1.000
_cell.length_c   1.000
_cell.angle_alpha   90.00
_cell.angle_beta   90.00
_cell.angle_gamma   90.00
#
_symmetry.space_group_name_H-M   'P 1'
#
loop_
_entity.id
_entity.type
_entity.pdbx_description
1 polymer ?
#
loop_
_entity_poly.entity_id
_entity_poly.type
_entity_poly.pdbx_seq_one_letter_code
_entity_poly.pdbx_strand_id
1 'polypeptide(L)'
;MAFASLVILIFTLVINEFREPLLGIKKGYAPHNFGFNFMFFLPSMLIAIGLGFAVIGRTIKHWKTWTDLNKKLILLGLSIPSIGILTFMIIRIFLN
;
A
#
# COMPACT_ATOMS: atom_id res chain seq x y z
N MET A 1 -5.95 -11.52 1.67
CA MET A 1 -5.29 -10.45 2.43
C MET A 1 -4.04 -9.93 1.73
N ALA A 2 -3.02 -10.76 1.46
CA ALA A 2 -1.81 -10.31 0.75
C ALA A 2 -2.09 -9.79 -0.67
N PHE A 3 -2.83 -10.57 -1.45
CA PHE A 3 -3.30 -10.13 -2.78
C PHE A 3 -4.16 -8.87 -2.71
N ALA A 4 -5.06 -8.77 -1.73
CA ALA A 4 -5.89 -7.58 -1.55
C ALA A 4 -5.04 -6.34 -1.22
N SER A 5 -4.04 -6.46 -0.34
CA SER A 5 -3.06 -5.41 -0.05
C SER A 5 -2.38 -4.94 -1.35
N LEU A 6 -1.86 -5.87 -2.14
CA LEU A 6 -1.17 -5.55 -3.39
C LEU A 6 -2.11 -4.91 -4.43
N VAL A 7 -3.31 -5.44 -4.59
CA VAL A 7 -4.30 -4.90 -5.54
C VAL A 7 -4.74 -3.49 -5.14
N ILE A 8 -5.04 -3.26 -3.86
CA ILE A 8 -5.39 -1.94 -3.35
C ILE A 8 -4.22 -0.97 -3.56
N LEU A 9 -2.98 -1.41 -3.30
CA LEU A 9 -1.79 -0.60 -3.52
C LEU A 9 -1.65 -0.19 -4.99
N ILE A 10 -1.65 -1.16 -5.90
CA ILE A 10 -1.53 -0.89 -7.35
C ILE A 10 -2.66 0.02 -7.82
N PHE A 11 -3.90 -0.29 -7.44
CA PHE A 11 -5.07 0.52 -7.80
C PHE A 11 -4.96 1.96 -7.30
N THR A 12 -4.54 2.14 -6.04
CA THR A 12 -4.35 3.47 -5.44
C THR A 12 -3.28 4.27 -6.19
N LEU A 13 -2.17 3.62 -6.55
CA LEU A 13 -1.09 4.26 -7.31
C LEU A 13 -1.53 4.62 -8.74
N VAL A 14 -2.24 3.73 -9.42
CA VAL A 14 -2.78 3.97 -10.77
C VAL A 14 -3.76 5.14 -10.75
N ILE A 15 -4.72 5.16 -9.81
CA ILE A 15 -5.65 6.29 -9.69
C ILE A 15 -4.90 7.57 -9.37
N ASN A 16 -3.91 7.54 -8.48
CA ASN A 16 -3.14 8.73 -8.15
C ASN A 16 -2.36 9.27 -9.37
N GLU A 17 -1.83 8.39 -10.21
CA GLU A 17 -1.11 8.80 -11.42
C GLU A 17 -2.07 9.39 -12.46
N PHE A 18 -3.19 8.71 -12.71
CA PHE A 18 -4.19 9.09 -13.70
C PHE A 18 -5.34 9.97 -13.14
N ARG A 19 -5.17 10.59 -11.96
CA ARG A 19 -6.24 11.37 -11.31
C ARG A 19 -6.70 12.58 -12.11
N GLU A 20 -5.81 13.16 -12.90
CA GLU A 20 -6.14 14.31 -13.75
C GLU A 20 -7.02 13.89 -14.95
N PRO A 21 -6.65 12.90 -15.78
CA PRO A 21 -7.52 12.43 -16.86
C PRO A 21 -8.78 11.70 -16.38
N LEU A 22 -8.74 10.99 -15.24
CA LEU A 22 -9.88 10.20 -14.77
C LEU A 22 -10.88 11.02 -13.94
N LEU A 23 -10.38 11.95 -13.12
CA LEU A 23 -11.17 12.65 -12.10
C LEU A 23 -11.12 14.18 -12.24
N GLY A 24 -10.35 14.72 -13.20
CA GLY A 24 -10.17 16.18 -13.36
C GLY A 24 -9.35 16.85 -12.25
N ILE A 25 -8.64 16.06 -11.43
CA ILE A 25 -7.92 16.54 -10.25
C ILE A 25 -6.53 17.04 -10.68
N LYS A 26 -6.46 18.34 -11.01
CA LYS A 26 -5.21 19.00 -11.43
C LYS A 26 -4.11 18.93 -10.37
N LYS A 27 -2.93 18.44 -10.76
CA LYS A 27 -1.72 18.45 -9.92
C LYS A 27 -1.27 19.90 -9.68
N GLY A 28 -1.58 20.46 -8.51
CA GLY A 28 -1.09 21.78 -8.07
C GLY A 28 -2.16 22.68 -7.47
N TYR A 29 -3.44 22.37 -7.69
CA TYR A 29 -4.53 23.08 -7.02
C TYR A 29 -4.74 22.50 -5.62
N ALA A 30 -4.42 23.29 -4.60
CA ALA A 30 -4.36 22.84 -3.21
C ALA A 30 -5.67 22.20 -2.71
N PRO A 31 -6.88 22.75 -2.97
CA PRO A 31 -8.12 22.13 -2.52
C PRO A 31 -8.39 20.75 -3.12
N HIS A 32 -8.14 20.57 -4.43
CA HIS A 32 -8.32 19.27 -5.10
C HIS A 32 -7.35 18.22 -4.57
N ASN A 33 -6.08 18.60 -4.39
CA ASN A 33 -5.06 17.70 -3.85
C ASN A 33 -5.36 17.30 -2.41
N PHE A 34 -5.81 18.25 -1.58
CA PHE A 34 -6.16 17.97 -0.19
C PHE A 34 -7.33 16.98 -0.10
N GLY A 35 -8.43 17.27 -0.80
CA GLY A 35 -9.62 16.39 -0.80
C GLY A 35 -9.30 14.99 -1.30
N PHE A 36 -8.60 14.88 -2.43
CA PHE A 36 -8.19 13.58 -2.98
C PHE A 36 -7.30 12.78 -2.02
N ASN A 37 -6.32 13.45 -1.40
CA ASN A 37 -5.40 12.79 -0.50
C ASN A 37 -6.09 12.29 0.77
N PHE A 38 -6.95 13.11 1.38
CA PHE A 38 -7.64 12.77 2.63
C PHE A 38 -8.78 11.77 2.43
N MET A 39 -9.56 11.89 1.35
CA MET A 39 -10.74 11.04 1.15
C MET A 39 -10.40 9.70 0.51
N PHE A 40 -9.36 9.63 -0.33
CA PHE A 40 -9.07 8.44 -1.12
C PHE A 40 -7.65 7.90 -0.89
N PHE A 41 -6.63 8.70 -1.17
CA PHE A 41 -5.25 8.19 -1.26
C PHE A 41 -4.72 7.68 0.10
N LEU A 42 -4.81 8.51 1.14
CA LEU A 42 -4.33 8.15 2.48
C LEU A 42 -5.10 6.97 3.08
N PRO A 43 -6.45 6.95 3.09
CA PRO A 43 -7.19 5.79 3.59
C PRO A 43 -6.84 4.50 2.85
N SER A 44 -6.75 4.54 1.52
CA SER A 44 -6.46 3.35 0.71
C SER A 44 -5.03 2.83 0.95
N MET A 45 -4.06 3.72 1.07
CA MET A 45 -2.68 3.37 1.45
C MET A 45 -2.61 2.76 2.84
N LEU A 46 -3.30 3.35 3.83
CA LEU A 46 -3.33 2.82 5.20
C LEU A 46 -3.96 1.42 5.26
N ILE A 47 -5.02 1.17 4.49
CA ILE A 47 -5.64 -0.16 4.37
C ILE A 47 -4.66 -1.15 3.73
N ALA A 48 -3.99 -0.78 2.63
CA ALA A 48 -3.03 -1.64 1.96
C ALA A 48 -1.87 -2.03 2.90
N ILE A 49 -1.33 -1.07 3.63
CA ILE A 49 -0.26 -1.25 4.63
C ILE A 49 -0.75 -2.13 5.79
N GLY A 50 -1.93 -1.84 6.35
CA GLY A 50 -2.51 -2.58 7.46
C GLY A 50 -2.71 -4.05 7.11
N LEU A 51 -3.22 -4.33 5.90
CA LEU A 51 -3.34 -5.69 5.37
C LEU A 51 -1.97 -6.35 5.15
N GLY A 52 -0.97 -5.61 4.67
CA GLY A 52 0.40 -6.10 4.51
C GLY A 52 1.01 -6.53 5.84
N PHE A 53 0.93 -5.68 6.87
CA PHE A 53 1.40 -6.01 8.22
C PHE A 53 0.62 -7.18 8.84
N ALA A 54 -0.70 -7.23 8.65
CA ALA A 54 -1.52 -8.33 9.17
C ALA A 54 -1.10 -9.69 8.57
N VAL A 55 -0.76 -9.72 7.27
CA VAL A 55 -0.26 -10.93 6.61
C VAL A 55 1.09 -11.34 7.17
N ILE A 56 2.03 -10.39 7.32
CA ILE A 56 3.36 -10.68 7.88
C ILE A 56 3.22 -11.19 9.31
N GLY A 57 2.49 -10.50 10.17
CA GLY A 57 2.26 -10.90 11.56
C GLY A 57 1.62 -12.28 11.67
N ARG A 58 0.63 -12.58 10.83
CA ARG A 58 0.00 -13.92 10.80
C ARG A 58 0.96 -15.01 10.32
N THR A 59 1.78 -14.70 9.32
CA THR A 59 2.76 -15.64 8.75
C THR A 59 3.86 -15.95 9.76
N ILE A 60 4.36 -14.95 10.48
CA ILE A 60 5.34 -15.12 11.57
C ILE A 60 4.72 -15.93 12.72
N LYS A 61 3.50 -15.60 13.16
CA LYS A 61 2.82 -16.30 14.26
C LYS A 61 2.64 -17.80 13.99
N HIS A 62 2.32 -18.18 12.75
CA HIS A 62 2.09 -19.58 12.38
C HIS A 62 3.27 -20.21 11.64
N TRP A 63 4.47 -19.62 11.78
CA TRP A 63 5.65 -20.03 11.02
C TRP A 63 6.01 -21.50 11.21
N LYS A 64 5.87 -22.02 12.44
CA LYS A 64 6.17 -23.43 12.76
C LYS A 64 5.05 -24.40 12.34
N THR A 65 3.82 -23.90 12.19
CA THR A 65 2.63 -24.72 11.92
C THR A 65 2.44 -24.97 10.42
N TRP A 66 2.87 -24.03 9.57
CA TRP A 66 2.73 -24.15 8.13
C TRP A 66 3.95 -24.85 7.55
N THR A 67 3.77 -25.97 6.86
CA THR A 67 4.88 -26.77 6.30
C THR A 67 5.34 -26.27 4.93
N ASP A 68 4.45 -25.62 4.17
CA ASP A 68 4.74 -25.13 2.81
C ASP A 68 5.50 -23.80 2.85
N LEU A 69 6.81 -23.87 2.64
CA LEU A 69 7.70 -22.71 2.66
C LEU A 69 7.47 -21.77 1.46
N ASN A 70 7.12 -22.31 0.29
CA ASN A 70 6.87 -21.52 -0.92
C ASN A 70 5.66 -20.60 -0.73
N LYS A 71 4.58 -21.10 -0.13
CA LYS A 71 3.40 -20.28 0.16
C LYS A 71 3.70 -19.15 1.14
N LYS A 72 4.54 -19.37 2.15
CA LYS A 72 4.96 -18.31 3.08
C LYS A 72 5.74 -17.21 2.36
N LEU A 73 6.72 -17.60 1.54
CA LEU A 73 7.54 -16.65 0.79
C LEU A 73 6.71 -15.82 -0.19
N ILE A 74 5.73 -16.43 -0.87
CA ILE A 74 4.81 -15.70 -1.75
C ILE A 74 3.99 -14.68 -0.94
N LEU A 75 3.43 -15.07 0.21
CA LEU A 75 2.63 -14.15 1.03
C LEU A 75 3.45 -12.97 1.57
N LEU A 76 4.69 -13.24 2.01
CA LEU A 76 5.62 -12.19 2.41
C LEU A 76 5.99 -11.30 1.22
N GLY A 77 6.39 -11.90 0.10
CA GLY A 77 6.75 -11.21 -1.14
C GLY A 77 5.66 -10.26 -1.64
N LEU A 78 4.41 -10.70 -1.64
CA LEU A 78 3.26 -9.87 -2.03
C LEU A 78 2.98 -8.71 -1.06
N SER A 79 3.41 -8.84 0.20
CA SER A 79 3.21 -7.80 1.22
C SER A 79 4.34 -6.76 1.23
N ILE A 80 5.55 -7.12 0.77
CA ILE A 80 6.72 -6.25 0.74
C ILE A 80 6.47 -4.92 0.02
N PRO A 81 5.86 -4.84 -1.19
CA PRO A 81 5.67 -3.57 -1.89
C PRO A 81 4.91 -2.52 -1.07
N SER A 82 3.89 -2.94 -0.33
CA SER A 82 3.08 -2.02 0.48
C SER A 82 3.89 -1.39 1.62
N ILE A 83 4.80 -2.17 2.23
CA ILE A 83 5.68 -1.73 3.31
C ILE A 83 6.85 -0.93 2.74
N GLY A 84 7.43 -1.38 1.62
CA GLY A 84 8.53 -0.71 0.95
C GLY A 84 8.15 0.71 0.53
N ILE A 85 6.94 0.91 0.01
CA ILE A 85 6.43 2.26 -0.32
C ILE A 85 6.29 3.11 0.94
N LEU A 86 5.75 2.57 2.03
CA LEU A 86 5.68 3.31 3.30
C LEU A 86 7.08 3.71 3.79
N THR A 87 8.02 2.77 3.82
CA THR A 87 9.40 3.03 4.24
C THR A 87 10.06 4.08 3.36
N PHE A 88 9.88 4.00 2.04
CA PHE A 88 10.36 5.00 1.10
C PHE A 88 9.78 6.39 1.37
N MET A 89 8.47 6.50 1.60
CA MET A 89 7.82 7.76 1.94
C MET A 89 8.36 8.36 3.24
N ILE A 90 8.55 7.55 4.29
CA ILE A 90 9.10 7.99 5.57
C ILE A 90 10.53 8.48 5.40
N ILE A 91 11.40 7.69 4.74
CA ILE A 91 12.79 8.07 4.49
C ILE A 91 12.85 9.40 3.74
N ARG A 92 12.00 9.58 2.73
CA ARG A 92 11.93 10.83 1.97
C ARG A 92 11.54 12.03 2.82
N ILE A 93 10.64 11.86 3.81
CA ILE A 93 10.27 12.95 4.73
C ILE A 93 11.44 13.41 5.60
N PHE A 94 12.34 12.50 5.97
CA PHE A 94 13.49 12.84 6.83
C PHE A 94 14.72 13.33 6.05
N LEU A 95 14.84 12.97 4.77
CA LEU A 95 15.98 13.37 3.92
C LEU A 95 15.71 14.66 3.12
N ASN A 96 14.45 15.10 3.02
CA ASN A 96 14.05 16.41 2.46
C ASN A 96 13.75 17.40 3.57
#